data_AF-A0A1J3IQY0-F1
#
_entry.id   AF-A0A1J3IQY0-F1
#
_cell.length_a   1.000
_cell.length_b   1.000
_cell.length_c   1.000
_cell.angle_alpha   90.00
_cell.angle_beta   90.00
_cell.angle_gamma   90.00
#
_symmetry.space_group_name_H-M   'P 1'
#
loop_
_entity.id
_entity.type
_entity.pdbx_description
1 polymer ?
#
loop_
_entity_poly.entity_id
_entity_poly.type
_entity_poly.pdbx_seq_one_letter_code
_entity_poly.pdbx_strand_id
1 'polypeptide(L)'
;GGVTGLRVAKDIAENNPGSRVLLTTSETTILGFRPPNKARPYDLVGAALFGDGAAAVIIGAEPRESEAPFMELHYAVQQFLPGTQNVIDGRLTEEGINFKLGRDLPQKIEENIEEFCKKLMGKAGDDAMEFNDMFWAV
;
A
#
# COMPACT_ATOMS: atom_id res chain seq x y z
N GLY A 1 -0.43 3.09 3.00
CA GLY A 1 -1.22 2.82 4.21
C GLY A 1 -1.75 1.41 4.25
N GLY A 2 -2.68 1.06 3.34
CA GLY A 2 -3.42 -0.21 3.36
C GLY A 2 -2.59 -1.48 3.56
N VAL A 3 -1.64 -1.76 2.66
CA VAL A 3 -0.82 -2.99 2.73
C VAL A 3 0.02 -3.07 4.01
N THR A 4 0.55 -1.94 4.50
CA THR A 4 1.25 -1.87 5.79
C THR A 4 0.31 -2.23 6.95
N GLY A 5 -0.94 -1.74 6.91
CA GLY A 5 -1.97 -2.11 7.87
C GLY A 5 -2.26 -3.61 7.87
N LEU A 6 -2.34 -4.24 6.70
CA LEU A 6 -2.52 -5.69 6.57
C LEU A 6 -1.36 -6.46 7.20
N ARG A 7 -0.10 -6.04 6.96
CA ARG A 7 1.07 -6.67 7.58
C ARG A 7 1.00 -6.63 9.11
N VAL A 8 0.67 -5.47 9.68
CA VAL A 8 0.56 -5.34 11.14
C VAL A 8 -0.63 -6.15 11.68
N ALA A 9 -1.76 -6.14 10.99
CA ALA A 9 -2.95 -6.89 11.39
C ALA A 9 -2.71 -8.42 11.34
N LYS A 10 -1.94 -8.91 10.36
CA LYS A 10 -1.49 -10.31 10.30
C LYS A 10 -0.72 -10.69 11.56
N ASP A 11 0.32 -9.93 11.91
CA ASP A 11 1.13 -10.21 13.10
C ASP A 11 0.30 -10.20 14.39
N ILE A 12 -0.65 -9.26 14.52
CA ILE A 12 -1.55 -9.21 15.68
C ILE A 12 -2.47 -10.44 15.70
N ALA A 13 -3.11 -10.76 14.57
CA ALA A 13 -4.07 -11.85 14.48
C ALA A 13 -3.44 -13.23 14.76
N GLU A 14 -2.25 -13.48 14.20
CA GLU A 14 -1.55 -14.76 14.34
C GLU A 14 -0.92 -14.96 15.73
N ASN A 15 -0.44 -13.89 16.37
CA ASN A 15 0.18 -13.99 17.68
C ASN A 15 -0.79 -13.88 18.86
N ASN A 16 -2.08 -13.67 18.61
CA ASN A 16 -3.10 -13.55 19.65
C ASN A 16 -4.30 -14.46 19.33
N PRO A 17 -4.31 -15.71 19.83
CA PRO A 17 -5.36 -16.68 19.54
C PRO A 17 -6.77 -16.14 19.83
N GLY A 18 -7.68 -16.34 18.88
CA GLY A 18 -9.08 -15.90 18.98
C GLY A 18 -9.32 -14.41 18.69
N SER A 19 -8.27 -13.61 18.47
CA SER A 19 -8.41 -12.19 18.13
C SER A 19 -9.04 -11.96 16.75
N ARG A 20 -9.72 -10.84 16.59
CA ARG A 20 -10.24 -10.32 15.31
C ARG A 20 -9.87 -8.85 15.21
N VAL A 21 -9.07 -8.51 14.21
CA VAL A 21 -8.52 -7.17 14.02
C VAL A 21 -9.35 -6.44 12.97
N LEU A 22 -9.97 -5.33 13.36
CA LEU A 22 -10.57 -4.40 12.41
C LEU A 22 -9.48 -3.45 11.89
N LEU A 23 -9.14 -3.57 10.62
CA LEU A 23 -8.30 -2.62 9.92
C LEU A 23 -9.19 -1.70 9.08
N THR A 24 -9.07 -0.39 9.28
CA THR A 24 -9.75 0.62 8.48
C THR A 24 -8.74 1.58 7.87
N THR A 25 -8.94 1.93 6.60
CA THR A 25 -8.24 3.03 5.93
C THR A 25 -9.25 4.02 5.41
N SER A 26 -9.05 5.30 5.69
CA SER A 26 -9.88 6.39 5.16
C SER A 26 -8.95 7.48 4.68
N GLU A 27 -9.13 7.89 3.44
CA GLU A 27 -8.33 8.92 2.79
C GLU A 27 -9.26 10.00 2.26
N THR A 28 -8.91 11.27 2.49
CA THR A 28 -9.64 12.42 1.95
C THR A 28 -8.66 13.39 1.31
N THR A 29 -9.04 13.88 0.14
CA THR A 29 -8.24 14.79 -0.68
C THR A 29 -8.31 16.23 -0.21
N ILE A 30 -9.23 16.57 0.71
CA ILE A 30 -9.42 17.94 1.17
C ILE A 30 -8.13 18.56 1.75
N LEU A 31 -7.26 17.74 2.34
CA LEU A 31 -5.99 18.18 2.91
C LEU A 31 -4.95 18.58 1.85
N GLY A 32 -5.07 18.06 0.63
CA GLY A 32 -4.16 18.35 -0.49
C GLY A 32 -4.79 19.21 -1.59
N PHE A 33 -6.09 19.51 -1.50
CA PHE A 33 -6.80 20.25 -2.54
C PHE A 33 -6.39 21.72 -2.57
N ARG A 34 -5.94 22.19 -3.73
CA ARG A 34 -5.48 23.57 -3.94
C ARG A 34 -5.89 24.09 -5.31
N PRO A 35 -6.07 25.42 -5.48
CA PRO A 35 -6.31 26.01 -6.79
C PRO A 35 -5.15 25.75 -7.77
N PRO A 36 -5.44 25.52 -9.07
CA PRO A 36 -4.43 25.37 -10.10
C PRO A 36 -3.46 26.57 -10.15
N ASN A 37 -2.16 26.29 -10.32
CA ASN A 37 -1.14 27.33 -10.44
C ASN A 37 -0.14 26.99 -11.55
N LYS A 38 0.09 27.91 -12.50
CA LYS A 38 1.03 27.73 -13.61
C LYS A 38 2.48 27.51 -13.16
N ALA A 39 2.87 28.01 -11.99
CA ALA A 39 4.19 27.77 -11.41
C ALA A 39 4.31 26.36 -10.79
N ARG A 40 3.19 25.66 -10.59
CA ARG A 40 3.11 24.32 -9.99
C ARG A 40 2.24 23.39 -10.85
N PRO A 41 2.63 23.12 -12.10
CA PRO A 41 1.79 22.35 -13.03
C PRO A 41 1.54 20.90 -12.57
N TYR A 42 2.38 20.35 -11.69
CA TYR A 42 2.22 19.00 -11.15
C TYR A 42 1.11 18.88 -10.10
N ASP A 43 0.65 19.98 -9.51
CA ASP A 43 -0.52 19.96 -8.61
C ASP A 43 -1.75 19.40 -9.36
N LEU A 44 -1.84 19.63 -10.67
CA LEU A 44 -2.90 19.09 -11.52
C LEU A 44 -2.84 17.57 -11.66
N VAL A 45 -1.65 16.96 -11.60
CA VAL A 45 -1.50 15.50 -11.63
C VAL A 45 -2.11 14.90 -10.36
N GLY A 46 -1.80 15.47 -9.20
CA GLY A 46 -2.40 15.05 -7.93
C GLY A 46 -3.92 15.19 -7.94
N ALA A 47 -4.44 16.34 -8.39
CA ALA A 47 -5.87 16.59 -8.47
C ALA A 47 -6.61 15.67 -9.45
N ALA A 48 -5.94 15.18 -10.50
CA ALA A 48 -6.51 14.25 -11.46
C ALA A 48 -6.47 12.78 -11.01
N LEU A 49 -5.51 12.41 -10.14
CA LEU A 49 -5.29 11.04 -9.69
C LEU A 49 -5.98 10.70 -8.37
N PHE A 50 -5.98 11.63 -7.41
CA PHE A 50 -6.45 11.34 -6.06
C PHE A 50 -7.96 11.55 -5.92
N GLY A 51 -8.58 10.71 -5.11
CA GLY A 51 -9.99 10.79 -4.74
C GLY A 51 -10.21 10.35 -3.29
N ASP A 52 -11.38 10.67 -2.77
CA ASP A 52 -11.78 10.30 -1.41
C ASP A 52 -12.25 8.84 -1.38
N GLY A 53 -11.94 8.12 -0.30
CA GLY A 53 -12.35 6.74 -0.16
C GLY A 53 -12.07 6.16 1.21
N ALA A 54 -12.83 5.13 1.57
CA ALA A 54 -12.61 4.37 2.79
C ALA A 54 -12.83 2.87 2.54
N ALA A 55 -12.09 2.05 3.27
CA ALA A 55 -12.20 0.60 3.24
C ALA A 55 -11.98 0.03 4.65
N ALA A 56 -12.61 -1.11 4.91
CA ALA A 56 -12.48 -1.84 6.17
C ALA A 56 -12.43 -3.35 5.92
N VAL A 57 -11.59 -4.05 6.68
CA VAL A 57 -11.50 -5.51 6.66
C VAL A 57 -11.36 -6.05 8.08
N ILE A 58 -11.89 -7.24 8.31
CA ILE A 58 -11.67 -8.01 9.54
C ILE A 58 -10.63 -9.09 9.25
N ILE A 59 -9.54 -9.09 10.01
CA ILE A 59 -8.46 -10.08 9.91
C ILE A 59 -8.47 -10.95 11.16
N GLY A 60 -8.30 -12.25 10.99
CA GLY A 60 -8.18 -13.20 12.09
C GLY A 60 -7.38 -14.42 11.65
N ALA A 61 -6.78 -15.11 12.62
CA ALA A 61 -6.27 -16.47 12.45
C ALA A 61 -7.32 -17.47 12.92
N GLU A 62 -7.22 -18.70 12.41
CA GLU A 62 -8.09 -19.84 12.75
C GLU A 62 -9.58 -19.48 12.61
N PRO A 63 -10.10 -19.44 11.37
CA PRO A 63 -11.49 -19.10 11.11
C PRO A 63 -12.45 -20.01 11.88
N ARG A 64 -13.51 -19.42 12.44
CA ARG A 64 -14.58 -20.14 13.13
C ARG A 64 -15.56 -20.72 12.12
N GLU A 65 -16.32 -21.76 12.49
CA GLU A 65 -17.34 -22.36 11.60
C GLU A 65 -18.37 -21.34 11.06
N SER A 66 -18.62 -20.26 11.81
CA SER A 66 -19.53 -19.18 11.40
C SER A 66 -18.89 -18.14 10.47
N GLU A 67 -17.59 -18.22 10.22
CA GLU A 67 -16.84 -17.25 9.41
C GLU A 67 -16.56 -17.82 8.03
N ALA A 68 -16.62 -16.97 7.00
CA ALA A 68 -16.30 -17.31 5.62
C ALA A 68 -15.06 -16.52 5.18
N PRO A 69 -13.85 -17.10 5.26
CA PRO A 69 -12.63 -16.44 4.80
C PRO A 69 -12.72 -16.12 3.30
N PHE A 70 -12.34 -14.89 2.95
CA PHE A 70 -12.30 -14.45 1.55
C PHE A 70 -10.91 -14.63 0.93
N MET A 71 -9.85 -14.30 1.68
CA MET A 71 -8.45 -14.37 1.27
C MET A 71 -7.57 -14.71 2.48
N GLU A 72 -6.40 -15.29 2.21
CA GLU A 72 -5.39 -15.61 3.22
C GLU A 72 -4.15 -14.73 3.04
N LEU A 73 -3.59 -14.23 4.16
CA LEU A 73 -2.37 -13.44 4.16
C LEU A 73 -1.18 -14.36 4.46
N HIS A 74 -0.50 -14.87 3.44
CA HIS A 74 0.61 -15.81 3.63
C HIS A 74 1.88 -15.14 4.17
N TYR A 75 2.39 -14.14 3.43
CA TYR A 75 3.64 -13.46 3.76
C TYR A 75 3.53 -11.96 3.47
N ALA A 76 4.30 -11.14 4.20
CA ALA A 76 4.33 -9.70 4.01
C ALA A 76 5.77 -9.18 4.08
N VAL A 77 6.17 -8.37 3.09
CA VAL A 77 7.50 -7.78 2.98
C VAL A 77 7.39 -6.32 2.59
N GLN A 78 8.41 -5.52 2.93
CA GLN A 78 8.53 -4.13 2.54
C GLN A 78 9.98 -3.83 2.16
N GLN A 79 10.19 -2.99 1.16
CA GLN A 79 11.51 -2.56 0.71
C GLN A 79 11.52 -1.07 0.36
N PHE A 80 12.55 -0.36 0.82
CA PHE A 80 12.84 1.00 0.37
C PHE A 80 13.85 0.92 -0.77
N LEU A 81 13.61 1.66 -1.86
CA LEU A 81 14.52 1.71 -3.00
C LEU A 81 15.65 2.74 -2.76
N PRO A 82 16.93 2.35 -2.87
CA PRO A 82 18.04 3.28 -2.69
C PRO A 82 17.98 4.47 -3.65
N GLY A 83 18.33 5.67 -3.16
CA GLY A 83 18.41 6.89 -3.98
C GLY A 83 17.05 7.48 -4.41
N THR A 84 15.94 7.01 -3.84
CA THR A 84 14.58 7.47 -4.22
C THR A 84 13.94 8.43 -3.21
N GLN A 85 14.71 8.95 -2.23
CA GLN A 85 14.17 9.72 -1.09
C GLN A 85 13.36 10.97 -1.49
N ASN A 86 13.67 11.57 -2.65
CA ASN A 86 13.00 12.78 -3.14
C ASN A 86 12.07 12.51 -4.33
N VAL A 87 11.82 11.24 -4.68
CA VAL A 87 10.94 10.86 -5.80
C VAL A 87 9.47 11.07 -5.42
N ILE A 88 9.10 10.78 -4.17
CA ILE A 88 7.81 11.16 -3.59
C ILE A 88 8.11 12.06 -2.39
N ASP A 89 7.79 13.34 -2.49
CA ASP A 89 7.97 14.31 -1.41
C ASP A 89 6.60 14.84 -0.97
N GLY A 90 6.27 14.62 0.30
CA GLY A 90 5.03 15.06 0.93
C GLY A 90 5.35 15.99 2.09
N ARG A 91 4.88 17.23 2.05
CA ARG A 91 5.14 18.24 3.09
C ARG A 91 3.84 18.82 3.62
N LEU A 92 3.67 18.79 4.94
CA LEU A 92 2.59 19.51 5.60
C LEU A 92 2.99 20.99 5.77
N THR A 93 2.11 21.89 5.32
CA THR A 93 2.27 23.34 5.41
C THR A 93 0.99 23.98 5.96
N GLU A 94 1.01 25.27 6.26
CA GLU A 94 -0.20 26.02 6.67
C GLU A 94 -1.31 25.98 5.61
N GLU A 95 -0.93 25.84 4.34
CA GLU A 95 -1.83 25.69 3.20
C GLU A 95 -2.24 24.21 2.96
N GLY A 96 -2.00 23.31 3.90
CA GLY A 96 -2.28 21.87 3.78
C GLY A 96 -1.09 21.05 3.28
N ILE A 97 -1.36 19.82 2.83
CA ILE A 97 -0.34 18.88 2.36
C ILE A 97 0.04 19.21 0.91
N ASN A 98 1.33 19.37 0.66
CA ASN A 98 1.92 19.48 -0.67
C ASN A 98 2.53 18.13 -1.05
N PHE A 99 2.08 17.55 -2.16
CA PHE A 99 2.62 16.32 -2.71
C PHE A 99 3.29 16.58 -4.06
N LYS A 100 4.55 16.16 -4.16
CA LYS A 100 5.30 16.14 -5.41
C LYS A 100 5.62 14.70 -5.78
N LEU A 101 5.21 14.32 -6.99
CA LEU A 101 5.58 13.07 -7.63
C LEU A 101 6.64 13.34 -8.70
N GLY A 102 7.78 12.68 -8.58
CA GLY A 102 8.84 12.66 -9.59
C GLY A 102 8.32 12.02 -10.88
N ARG A 103 8.68 12.59 -12.03
CA ARG A 103 8.29 12.05 -13.35
C ARG A 103 8.87 10.65 -13.59
N ASP A 104 9.98 10.34 -12.93
CA ASP A 104 10.71 9.08 -13.01
C ASP A 104 10.14 8.00 -12.07
N LEU A 105 9.13 8.31 -11.25
CA LEU A 105 8.53 7.34 -10.33
C LEU A 105 8.09 6.03 -11.02
N PRO A 106 7.35 6.04 -12.14
CA PRO A 106 6.95 4.80 -12.81
C PRO A 106 8.15 3.95 -13.23
N GLN A 107 9.18 4.58 -13.80
CA GLN A 107 10.41 3.89 -14.22
C GLN A 107 11.15 3.28 -13.02
N LYS A 108 11.21 3.99 -11.88
CA LYS A 108 11.82 3.46 -10.66
C LYS A 108 11.08 2.23 -10.11
N ILE A 109 9.76 2.18 -10.23
CA ILE A 109 9.00 0.99 -9.84
C ILE A 109 9.26 -0.15 -10.84
N GLU A 110 9.18 0.13 -12.14
CA GLU A 110 9.43 -0.85 -13.20
C GLU A 110 10.82 -1.52 -13.08
N GLU A 111 11.87 -0.74 -12.81
CA GLU A 111 13.24 -1.23 -12.64
C GLU A 111 13.41 -2.20 -11.45
N ASN A 112 12.48 -2.24 -10.49
CA ASN A 112 12.65 -2.96 -9.22
C ASN A 112 11.54 -3.98 -8.90
N ILE A 113 10.38 -3.90 -9.55
CA ILE A 113 9.20 -4.69 -9.18
C ILE A 113 9.42 -6.20 -9.39
N GLU A 114 10.12 -6.60 -10.44
CA GLU A 114 10.35 -8.02 -10.74
C GLU A 114 11.18 -8.70 -9.63
N GLU A 115 12.28 -8.07 -9.20
CA GLU A 115 13.12 -8.58 -8.12
C GLU A 115 12.35 -8.65 -6.79
N PHE A 116 11.56 -7.61 -6.51
CA PHE A 116 10.71 -7.58 -5.32
C PHE A 116 9.70 -8.75 -5.30
N CYS A 117 9.02 -8.98 -6.42
CA CYS A 117 8.08 -10.10 -6.57
C CYS A 117 8.77 -11.46 -6.40
N LYS A 118 9.94 -11.67 -7.01
CA LYS A 118 10.72 -12.91 -6.83
C LYS A 118 11.09 -13.15 -5.37
N LYS A 119 11.48 -12.10 -4.63
CA LYS A 119 11.76 -12.18 -3.20
C LYS A 119 10.53 -12.54 -2.38
N LEU A 120 9.36 -12.00 -2.72
CA LEU A 120 8.08 -12.33 -2.07
C LEU A 120 7.72 -13.80 -2.29
N MET A 121 7.76 -14.28 -3.54
CA MET A 121 7.43 -15.68 -3.90
C MET A 121 8.37 -16.67 -3.22
N GLY A 122 9.68 -16.41 -3.22
CA GLY A 122 10.66 -17.26 -2.53
C GLY A 122 10.50 -17.33 -1.01
N LYS A 123 9.72 -16.42 -0.39
CA LYS A 123 9.37 -16.48 1.04
C LYS A 123 7.99 -17.08 1.30
N ALA A 124 7.06 -16.95 0.35
CA ALA A 124 5.72 -17.52 0.44
C ALA A 124 5.72 -19.06 0.30
N GLY A 125 6.75 -19.63 -0.35
CA GLY A 125 7.04 -21.06 -0.28
C GLY A 125 6.36 -21.88 -1.36
N ASP A 126 6.76 -21.65 -2.62
CA ASP A 126 6.74 -22.65 -3.69
C ASP A 126 7.68 -22.17 -4.81
N ASP A 127 8.67 -22.98 -5.19
CA ASP A 127 9.58 -22.65 -6.30
C ASP A 127 8.87 -22.66 -7.66
N ALA A 128 7.64 -23.21 -7.71
CA ALA A 128 6.79 -23.27 -8.90
C ALA A 128 5.76 -22.13 -9.01
N MET A 129 5.76 -21.17 -8.07
CA MET A 129 4.80 -20.06 -8.06
C MET A 129 5.09 -19.07 -9.19
N GLU A 130 4.07 -18.79 -10.00
CA GLU A 130 4.12 -17.81 -11.09
C GLU A 130 3.51 -16.48 -10.64
N PHE A 131 3.82 -15.39 -11.37
CA PHE A 131 3.32 -14.06 -11.01
C PHE A 131 1.78 -13.97 -10.94
N ASN A 132 1.06 -14.77 -11.73
CA ASN A 132 -0.40 -14.79 -11.75
C ASN A 132 -1.03 -15.55 -10.58
N ASP A 133 -0.23 -16.30 -9.82
CA ASP A 133 -0.69 -16.96 -8.59
C ASP A 133 -0.74 -15.97 -7.42
N MET A 134 -0.10 -14.80 -7.55
CA MET A 134 -0.19 -13.71 -6.59
C MET A 134 -1.38 -12.81 -6.92
N PHE A 135 -2.32 -12.68 -5.97
CA PHE A 135 -3.46 -11.77 -6.13
C PHE A 135 -3.04 -10.28 -6.17
N TRP A 136 -2.01 -9.90 -5.40
CA TRP A 136 -1.59 -8.49 -5.27
C TRP A 136 -0.13 -8.38 -4.81
N ALA A 137 0.74 -7.74 -5.61
CA ALA A 137 2.12 -7.45 -5.25
C ALA A 137 2.44 -5.97 -5.54
N VAL A 138 2.73 -5.20 -4.49
CA VAL A 138 3.16 -3.78 -4.55
C VAL A 138 4.07 -3.44 -3.39
#